data_AF-A0A357WYS9-F1
#
_entry.id   AF-A0A357WYS9-F1
#
_cell.length_a   1.000
_cell.length_b   1.000
_cell.length_c   1.000
_cell.angle_alpha   90.00
_cell.angle_beta   90.00
_cell.angle_gamma   90.00
#
_symmetry.space_group_name_H-M   'P 1'
#
loop_
_entity.id
_entity.type
_entity.pdbx_description
1 polymer ?
#
loop_
_entity_poly.entity_id
_entity_poly.type
_entity_poly.pdbx_seq_one_letter_code
_entity_poly.pdbx_strand_id
1 'polypeptide(L)'
;MDNPERVKINEDKSLTVLVDENAYSFTEKQYLKSDKGKILLKHAAVMQLAKLTGVIVDEPQLLHTHNPSIYVFLRKATRNALQSFAAIGESNAKNLYDDLMKTFPAETADNRAYERAVLGILGLHGEIYGASEVNYKDNSGGSPPPSASKKEPKKIEKPENTETIEETQDTEIEKDSDGNPVWWDDLGIGVYTDKQLDPEILMVTEGPCKGKGWNIKQLYDYMYKSCLYFAERIALDSASEDFQKQVYSCRRAIRKYGMK
;
A
#
# COMPACT_ATOMS: atom_id res chain seq x y z
N MET A 1 -31.60 15.81 22.63
CA MET A 1 -30.35 16.52 22.31
C MET A 1 -29.83 15.88 21.05
N ASP A 2 -29.75 16.64 19.95
CA ASP A 2 -29.14 16.15 18.72
C ASP A 2 -27.66 15.90 18.98
N ASN A 3 -27.22 14.68 18.69
CA ASN A 3 -25.80 14.33 18.73
C ASN A 3 -25.12 15.16 17.63
N PRO A 4 -24.06 15.94 17.91
CA PRO A 4 -23.41 16.74 16.89
C PRO A 4 -22.99 15.84 15.71
N GLU A 5 -23.22 16.31 14.48
CA GLU A 5 -22.76 15.61 13.27
C GLU A 5 -21.26 15.34 13.38
N ARG A 6 -20.88 14.07 13.39
CA ARG A 6 -19.48 13.65 13.55
C ARG A 6 -18.62 14.00 12.35
N VAL A 7 -19.24 14.22 11.19
CA VAL A 7 -18.56 14.50 9.94
C VAL A 7 -19.28 15.65 9.25
N LYS A 8 -18.61 16.78 9.09
CA LYS A 8 -19.21 18.00 8.53
C LYS A 8 -18.28 18.65 7.52
N ILE A 9 -18.83 19.03 6.37
CA ILE A 9 -18.15 19.90 5.40
C ILE A 9 -18.49 21.35 5.75
N ASN A 10 -17.47 22.17 5.95
CA ASN A 10 -17.57 23.58 6.31
C ASN A 10 -17.76 24.47 5.06
N GLU A 11 -18.08 25.75 5.26
CA GLU A 11 -18.28 26.72 4.17
C GLU A 11 -17.01 26.96 3.34
N ASP A 12 -15.84 26.89 3.99
CA ASP A 12 -14.52 26.96 3.35
C ASP A 12 -14.13 25.65 2.63
N LYS A 13 -15.06 24.69 2.57
CA LYS A 13 -14.91 23.35 2.00
C LYS A 13 -13.89 22.47 2.71
N SER A 14 -13.45 22.83 3.90
CA SER A 14 -12.74 21.91 4.79
C SER A 14 -13.71 20.88 5.36
N LEU A 15 -13.19 19.69 5.67
CA LEU A 15 -13.92 18.61 6.31
C LEU A 15 -13.53 18.52 7.77
N THR A 16 -14.47 18.70 8.68
CA THR A 16 -14.29 18.44 10.11
C THR A 16 -14.76 17.03 10.45
N VAL A 17 -13.92 16.27 11.16
CA VAL A 17 -14.21 14.95 11.70
C VAL A 17 -14.06 14.98 13.21
N LEU A 18 -15.10 14.59 13.94
CA LEU A 18 -15.14 14.49 15.39
C LEU A 18 -14.82 13.06 15.83
N VAL A 19 -13.80 12.92 16.69
CA VAL A 19 -13.43 11.66 17.33
C VAL A 19 -13.34 11.88 18.84
N ASP A 20 -14.14 11.10 19.57
CA ASP A 20 -14.42 11.21 21.02
C ASP A 20 -14.98 12.57 21.43
N GLU A 21 -14.16 13.63 21.39
CA GLU A 21 -14.56 15.04 21.62
C GLU A 21 -13.65 16.04 20.86
N ASN A 22 -12.68 15.53 20.10
CA ASN A 22 -11.70 16.34 19.38
C ASN A 22 -12.11 16.52 17.91
N ALA A 23 -11.94 17.74 17.41
CA ALA A 23 -12.19 18.08 16.03
C ALA A 23 -10.90 18.07 15.20
N TYR A 24 -10.91 17.31 14.11
CA TYR A 24 -9.83 17.22 13.15
C TYR A 24 -10.28 17.78 11.81
N SER A 25 -9.54 18.75 11.25
CA SER A 25 -9.89 19.40 9.98
C SER A 25 -9.00 18.92 8.84
N PHE A 26 -9.61 18.66 7.69
CA PHE A 26 -8.96 18.23 6.46
C PHE A 26 -9.30 19.19 5.32
N THR A 27 -8.28 19.58 4.57
CA THR A 27 -8.45 20.44 3.39
C THR A 27 -8.95 19.64 2.18
N GLU A 28 -9.45 20.31 1.15
CA GLU A 28 -9.88 19.67 -0.12
C GLU A 28 -8.79 18.81 -0.79
N LYS A 29 -7.50 19.05 -0.47
CA LYS A 29 -6.41 18.22 -0.98
C LYS A 29 -6.34 16.84 -0.32
N GLN A 30 -6.95 16.68 0.85
CA GLN A 30 -6.82 15.52 1.73
C GLN A 30 -8.03 14.56 1.66
N TYR A 31 -9.14 15.00 1.09
CA TYR A 31 -10.34 14.18 0.92
C TYR A 31 -10.94 14.36 -0.48
N LEU A 32 -11.81 13.43 -0.85
CA LEU A 32 -12.61 13.47 -2.06
C LEU A 32 -14.07 13.24 -1.68
N LYS A 33 -14.99 13.72 -2.53
CA LYS A 33 -16.41 13.37 -2.45
C LYS A 33 -16.73 12.49 -3.65
N SER A 34 -17.35 11.33 -3.42
CA SER A 34 -17.83 10.51 -4.53
C SER A 34 -19.10 11.11 -5.15
N ASP A 35 -19.44 10.71 -6.38
CA ASP A 35 -20.67 11.19 -7.04
C ASP A 35 -21.94 10.86 -6.24
N LYS A 36 -21.91 9.80 -5.42
CA LYS A 36 -23.00 9.42 -4.49
C LYS A 36 -22.93 10.14 -3.14
N GLY A 37 -22.05 11.13 -3.01
CA GLY A 37 -21.92 11.97 -1.82
C GLY A 37 -21.11 11.36 -0.68
N LYS A 38 -20.47 10.21 -0.86
CA LYS A 38 -19.62 9.59 0.16
C LYS A 38 -18.34 10.41 0.36
N ILE A 39 -17.85 10.46 1.59
CA ILE A 39 -16.60 11.13 1.94
C ILE A 39 -15.47 10.10 1.91
N LEU A 40 -14.45 10.38 1.10
CA LEU A 40 -13.30 9.52 0.89
C LEU A 40 -12.03 10.22 1.38
N LEU A 41 -11.44 9.78 2.48
CA LEU A 41 -10.15 10.31 2.95
C LEU A 41 -9.00 9.67 2.19
N LYS A 42 -8.07 10.48 1.68
CA LYS A 42 -6.84 9.95 1.06
C LYS A 42 -5.98 9.23 2.09
N HIS A 43 -5.20 8.24 1.66
CA HIS A 43 -4.37 7.42 2.54
C HIS A 43 -3.51 8.25 3.52
N ALA A 44 -2.81 9.26 3.01
CA ALA A 44 -1.99 10.17 3.84
C ALA A 44 -2.80 10.93 4.91
N ALA A 45 -4.05 11.29 4.61
CA ALA A 45 -4.95 11.92 5.58
C ALA A 45 -5.38 10.94 6.68
N VAL A 46 -5.63 9.68 6.32
CA VAL A 46 -5.93 8.62 7.30
C VAL A 46 -4.72 8.32 8.19
N MET A 47 -3.51 8.28 7.63
CA MET A 47 -2.27 8.18 8.41
C MET A 47 -2.11 9.35 9.38
N GLN A 48 -2.36 10.58 8.93
CA GLN A 48 -2.32 11.76 9.78
C GLN A 48 -3.34 11.66 10.91
N LEU A 49 -4.57 11.24 10.60
CA LEU A 49 -5.62 11.03 11.61
C LEU A 49 -5.20 9.98 12.64
N ALA A 50 -4.65 8.84 12.21
CA ALA A 50 -4.15 7.80 13.10
C ALA A 50 -3.11 8.35 14.08
N LYS A 51 -2.12 9.11 13.56
CA LYS A 51 -1.10 9.76 14.38
C LYS A 51 -1.70 10.72 15.41
N LEU A 52 -2.63 11.58 14.98
CA LEU A 52 -3.25 12.59 15.84
C LEU A 52 -4.21 12.01 16.89
N THR A 53 -4.70 10.79 16.68
CA THR A 53 -5.64 10.10 17.57
C THR A 53 -4.98 9.01 18.43
N GLY A 54 -3.66 8.88 18.33
CA GLY A 54 -2.89 7.87 19.07
C GLY A 54 -3.15 6.44 18.64
N VAL A 55 -3.61 6.23 17.39
CA VAL A 55 -3.78 4.90 16.82
C VAL A 55 -2.44 4.40 16.31
N ILE A 56 -2.03 3.23 16.80
CA ILE A 56 -0.84 2.51 16.33
C ILE A 56 -1.32 1.42 15.39
N VAL A 57 -0.71 1.30 14.22
CA VAL A 57 -1.03 0.25 13.25
C VAL A 57 0.19 -0.64 13.06
N ASP A 58 0.01 -1.94 13.25
CA ASP A 58 1.05 -2.94 13.13
C ASP A 58 1.51 -3.08 11.67
N GLU A 59 2.67 -3.72 11.47
CA GLU A 59 3.20 -4.06 10.15
C GLU A 59 2.21 -4.87 9.30
N PRO A 60 2.27 -4.76 7.97
CA PRO A 60 1.37 -5.48 7.08
C PRO A 60 1.65 -6.97 7.13
N GLN A 61 0.62 -7.76 7.37
CA GLN A 61 0.69 -9.21 7.26
C GLN A 61 0.04 -9.66 5.95
N LEU A 62 0.83 -10.25 5.04
CA LEU A 62 0.27 -10.90 3.87
C LEU A 62 -0.48 -12.17 4.31
N LEU A 63 -1.78 -12.23 4.04
CA LEU A 63 -2.58 -13.42 4.30
C LEU A 63 -2.56 -14.35 3.10
N HIS A 64 -2.69 -13.78 1.90
CA HIS A 64 -2.80 -14.56 0.68
C HIS A 64 -2.40 -13.77 -0.56
N THR A 65 -1.75 -14.45 -1.50
CA THR A 65 -1.55 -13.99 -2.87
C THR A 65 -1.65 -15.18 -3.82
N HIS A 66 -2.36 -15.01 -4.93
CA HIS A 66 -2.46 -16.04 -5.97
C HIS A 66 -1.47 -15.82 -7.11
N ASN A 67 -1.18 -14.55 -7.40
CA ASN A 67 -0.26 -14.10 -8.44
C ASN A 67 0.09 -12.62 -8.17
N PRO A 68 1.04 -12.03 -8.92
CA PRO A 68 1.48 -10.64 -8.71
C PRO A 68 0.40 -9.57 -8.92
N SER A 69 -0.84 -9.93 -9.28
CA SER A 69 -1.96 -9.01 -9.45
C SER A 69 -3.00 -9.09 -8.32
N ILE A 70 -2.94 -10.09 -7.44
CA ILE A 70 -3.97 -10.34 -6.41
C ILE A 70 -3.33 -10.45 -5.03
N TYR A 71 -3.74 -9.56 -4.12
CA TYR A 71 -3.21 -9.49 -2.76
C TYR A 71 -4.30 -9.36 -1.72
N VAL A 72 -4.07 -10.00 -0.56
CA VAL A 72 -4.90 -9.88 0.63
C VAL A 72 -3.99 -9.61 1.82
N PHE A 73 -4.08 -8.40 2.38
CA PHE A 73 -3.32 -7.98 3.55
C PHE A 73 -4.21 -7.84 4.77
N LEU A 74 -3.65 -8.16 5.94
CA LEU A 74 -4.21 -7.87 7.24
C LEU A 74 -3.42 -6.74 7.90
N ARG A 75 -4.14 -5.78 8.48
CA ARG A 75 -3.60 -4.77 9.39
C ARG A 75 -4.37 -4.81 10.70
N LYS A 76 -3.65 -4.63 11.80
CA LYS A 76 -4.24 -4.48 13.13
C LYS A 76 -3.94 -3.08 13.64
N ALA A 77 -4.98 -2.36 14.00
CA ALA A 77 -4.89 -1.08 14.69
C ALA A 77 -5.13 -1.29 16.19
N THR A 78 -4.39 -0.57 17.02
CA THR A 78 -4.53 -0.56 18.47
C THR A 78 -4.61 0.88 18.96
N ARG A 79 -5.51 1.14 19.91
CA ARG A 79 -5.71 2.47 20.51
C ARG A 79 -5.88 2.33 22.03
N ASN A 80 -5.22 3.20 22.79
CA ASN A 80 -5.28 3.25 24.26
C ASN A 80 -5.01 1.90 24.97
N ALA A 81 -4.19 1.03 24.37
CA ALA A 81 -3.83 -0.32 24.85
C ALA A 81 -4.99 -1.32 25.11
N LEU A 82 -6.25 -0.88 25.02
CA LEU A 82 -7.44 -1.67 25.36
C LEU A 82 -8.32 -1.98 24.15
N GLN A 83 -8.22 -1.17 23.09
CA GLN A 83 -8.99 -1.35 21.87
C GLN A 83 -8.07 -1.88 20.78
N SER A 84 -8.51 -2.93 20.09
CA SER A 84 -7.86 -3.39 18.88
C SER A 84 -8.90 -3.71 17.82
N PHE A 85 -8.56 -3.39 16.58
CA PHE A 85 -9.41 -3.66 15.42
C PHE A 85 -8.52 -4.19 14.30
N ALA A 86 -8.90 -5.33 13.73
CA ALA A 86 -8.19 -5.92 12.62
C ALA A 86 -9.04 -5.81 11.35
N ALA A 87 -8.42 -5.43 10.25
CA ALA A 87 -9.10 -5.30 8.98
C ALA A 87 -8.29 -5.92 7.84
N ILE A 88 -9.03 -6.51 6.91
CA ILE A 88 -8.48 -7.08 5.70
C ILE A 88 -8.67 -6.09 4.56
N GLY A 89 -7.63 -5.90 3.76
CA GLY A 89 -7.68 -5.19 2.50
C GLY A 89 -7.34 -6.14 1.36
N GLU A 90 -8.14 -6.08 0.31
CA GLU A 90 -7.97 -6.92 -0.88
C GLU A 90 -7.76 -6.08 -2.13
N SER A 91 -7.01 -6.60 -3.08
CA SER A 91 -6.89 -6.01 -4.41
C SER A 91 -6.79 -7.10 -5.48
N ASN A 92 -7.31 -6.76 -6.65
CA ASN A 92 -7.06 -7.48 -7.89
C ASN A 92 -6.84 -6.42 -8.96
N ALA A 93 -5.63 -6.35 -9.52
CA ALA A 93 -5.24 -5.34 -10.51
C ALA A 93 -6.26 -5.22 -11.67
N LYS A 94 -6.91 -6.32 -12.08
CA LYS A 94 -7.92 -6.30 -13.14
C LYS A 94 -9.19 -5.52 -12.80
N ASN A 95 -9.50 -5.39 -11.51
CA ASN A 95 -10.74 -4.79 -11.01
C ASN A 95 -10.53 -3.41 -10.37
N LEU A 96 -9.30 -2.89 -10.37
CA LEU A 96 -9.01 -1.56 -9.84
C LEU A 96 -9.40 -0.49 -10.87
N TYR A 97 -9.94 0.62 -10.38
CA TYR A 97 -10.53 1.67 -11.22
C TYR A 97 -9.53 2.72 -11.69
N ASP A 98 -8.34 2.75 -11.10
CA ASP A 98 -7.29 3.74 -11.37
C ASP A 98 -6.01 3.02 -11.81
N ASP A 99 -5.34 3.53 -12.85
CA ASP A 99 -4.18 2.87 -13.44
C ASP A 99 -2.98 2.82 -12.50
N LEU A 100 -2.83 3.79 -11.59
CA LEU A 100 -1.82 3.73 -10.54
C LEU A 100 -2.10 2.56 -9.59
N MET A 101 -3.36 2.38 -9.20
CA MET A 101 -3.78 1.25 -8.36
C MET A 101 -3.56 -0.09 -9.07
N LYS A 102 -3.85 -0.18 -10.37
CA LYS A 102 -3.57 -1.38 -11.18
C LYS A 102 -2.08 -1.71 -11.24
N THR A 103 -1.23 -0.68 -11.28
CA THR A 103 0.23 -0.81 -11.28
C THR A 103 0.76 -1.29 -9.93
N PHE A 104 0.14 -0.87 -8.82
CA PHE A 104 0.55 -1.21 -7.47
C PHE A 104 -0.58 -1.92 -6.69
N PRO A 105 -0.95 -3.17 -7.08
CA PRO A 105 -2.05 -3.88 -6.43
C PRO A 105 -1.72 -4.26 -4.99
N ALA A 106 -0.48 -4.66 -4.69
CA ALA A 106 -0.07 -4.97 -3.33
C ALA A 106 -0.20 -3.75 -2.40
N GLU A 107 0.26 -2.59 -2.89
CA GLU A 107 0.11 -1.31 -2.21
C GLU A 107 -1.36 -0.95 -1.97
N THR A 108 -2.21 -1.16 -2.98
CA THR A 108 -3.63 -0.85 -2.88
C THR A 108 -4.33 -1.74 -1.85
N ALA A 109 -4.01 -3.03 -1.80
CA ALA A 109 -4.56 -3.95 -0.79
C ALA A 109 -4.12 -3.55 0.62
N ASP A 110 -2.86 -3.19 0.80
CA ASP A 110 -2.34 -2.72 2.08
C ASP A 110 -3.00 -1.39 2.51
N ASN A 111 -3.12 -0.42 1.60
CA ASN A 111 -3.79 0.84 1.89
C ASN A 111 -5.24 0.63 2.36
N ARG A 112 -5.99 -0.26 1.70
CA ARG A 112 -7.35 -0.65 2.12
C ARG A 112 -7.37 -1.27 3.51
N ALA A 113 -6.46 -2.20 3.79
CA ALA A 113 -6.36 -2.84 5.11
C ALA A 113 -6.09 -1.80 6.20
N TYR A 114 -5.13 -0.90 5.96
CA TYR A 114 -4.77 0.18 6.87
C TYR A 114 -5.93 1.15 7.09
N GLU A 115 -6.54 1.63 6.01
CA GLU A 115 -7.65 2.60 6.05
C GLU A 115 -8.85 2.03 6.79
N ARG A 116 -9.25 0.77 6.49
CA ARG A 116 -10.30 0.06 7.21
C ARG A 116 -9.96 -0.12 8.69
N ALA A 117 -8.71 -0.45 9.03
CA ALA A 117 -8.31 -0.67 10.41
C ALA A 117 -8.37 0.62 11.25
N VAL A 118 -7.86 1.73 10.72
CA VAL A 118 -7.88 3.04 11.38
C VAL A 118 -9.29 3.58 11.48
N LEU A 119 -10.05 3.60 10.38
CA LEU A 119 -11.42 4.13 10.42
C LEU A 119 -12.34 3.23 11.27
N GLY A 120 -12.09 1.92 11.30
CA GLY A 120 -12.81 0.96 12.14
C GLY A 120 -12.58 1.19 13.63
N ILE A 121 -11.32 1.32 14.07
CA ILE A 121 -11.02 1.55 15.51
C ILE A 121 -11.51 2.91 16.01
N LEU A 122 -11.58 3.91 15.12
CA LEU A 122 -12.14 5.23 15.43
C LEU A 122 -13.67 5.28 15.31
N GLY A 123 -14.32 4.17 14.91
CA GLY A 123 -15.76 4.09 14.70
C GLY A 123 -16.27 5.03 13.61
N LEU A 124 -15.43 5.39 12.64
CA LEU A 124 -15.76 6.28 11.51
C LEU A 124 -16.14 5.52 10.24
N HIS A 125 -15.84 4.21 10.19
CA HIS A 125 -16.16 3.38 9.03
C HIS A 125 -17.68 3.35 8.78
N GLY A 126 -18.08 3.66 7.54
CA GLY A 126 -19.49 3.80 7.16
C GLY A 126 -19.90 5.24 6.89
N GLU A 127 -19.38 6.19 7.68
CA GLU A 127 -19.52 7.63 7.47
C GLU A 127 -18.40 8.16 6.54
N ILE A 128 -17.18 7.66 6.77
CA ILE A 128 -15.99 7.95 5.98
C ILE A 128 -15.42 6.63 5.46
N TYR A 129 -14.96 6.66 4.21
CA TYR A 129 -14.21 5.56 3.60
C TYR A 129 -12.80 6.03 3.24
N GLY A 130 -11.88 5.08 3.09
CA GLY A 130 -10.59 5.36 2.49
C GLY A 130 -10.71 5.56 0.98
N ALA A 131 -9.91 6.46 0.41
CA ALA A 131 -9.92 6.74 -1.03
C ALA A 131 -9.44 5.54 -1.88
N SER A 132 -8.88 4.50 -1.25
CA SER A 132 -8.52 3.26 -1.91
C SER A 132 -9.72 2.31 -2.09
N GLU A 133 -10.85 2.54 -1.40
CA GLU A 133 -12.02 1.66 -1.38
C GLU A 133 -12.94 1.83 -2.59
N VAL A 134 -13.23 3.09 -2.95
CA VAL A 134 -14.35 3.42 -3.84
C VAL A 134 -13.87 4.36 -4.94
N ASN A 135 -14.35 4.11 -6.16
CA ASN A 135 -14.17 5.06 -7.25
C ASN A 135 -14.91 6.37 -6.93
N TYR A 136 -14.23 7.50 -7.09
CA TYR A 136 -14.86 8.82 -6.93
C TYR A 136 -15.89 9.09 -8.03
N LYS A 137 -15.63 8.57 -9.25
CA LYS A 137 -16.59 8.50 -10.37
C LYS A 137 -17.48 7.29 -10.16
N ASP A 138 -18.42 7.40 -9.23
CA ASP A 138 -19.47 6.40 -9.02
C ASP A 138 -20.46 6.45 -10.21
N ASN A 139 -19.98 6.20 -11.44
CA ASN A 139 -20.80 6.13 -12.64
C ASN A 139 -21.99 5.20 -12.37
N SER A 140 -23.19 5.69 -12.60
CA SER A 140 -24.50 5.05 -12.39
C SER A 140 -24.76 3.86 -13.34
N GLY A 141 -23.80 2.95 -13.46
CA GLY A 141 -23.89 1.73 -14.26
C GLY A 141 -22.92 0.60 -13.87
N GLY A 142 -22.05 0.80 -12.87
CA GLY A 142 -21.16 -0.24 -12.37
C GLY A 142 -21.83 -1.10 -11.30
N SER A 143 -21.81 -2.42 -11.47
CA SER A 143 -22.25 -3.41 -10.50
C SER A 143 -21.78 -3.04 -9.07
N PRO A 144 -22.62 -3.24 -8.04
CA PRO A 144 -22.25 -2.92 -6.67
C PRO A 144 -20.93 -3.62 -6.31
N PRO A 145 -20.08 -3.00 -5.46
CA PRO A 145 -18.89 -3.67 -4.95
C PRO A 145 -19.33 -5.01 -4.36
N PRO A 146 -18.57 -6.11 -4.58
CA PRO A 146 -18.96 -7.41 -4.09
C PRO A 146 -19.08 -7.32 -2.56
N SER A 147 -20.33 -7.26 -2.10
CA SER A 147 -20.65 -7.44 -0.69
C SER A 147 -20.09 -8.80 -0.30
N ALA A 148 -19.33 -8.84 0.80
CA ALA A 148 -18.76 -10.07 1.37
C ALA A 148 -19.88 -11.11 1.51
N SER A 149 -20.00 -11.99 0.51
CA SER A 149 -21.09 -12.94 0.45
C SER A 149 -20.74 -14.11 1.35
N LYS A 150 -21.54 -14.30 2.40
CA LYS A 150 -21.54 -15.48 3.29
C LYS A 150 -21.93 -16.75 2.51
N LYS A 151 -21.08 -17.25 1.62
CA LYS A 151 -21.27 -18.57 1.02
C LYS A 151 -19.98 -19.38 1.09
N GLU A 152 -20.10 -20.54 1.73
CA GLU A 152 -19.07 -21.58 1.87
C GLU A 152 -18.45 -21.98 0.52
N PRO A 153 -17.17 -22.37 0.50
CA PRO A 153 -16.47 -22.70 -0.73
C PRO A 153 -16.98 -24.02 -1.32
N LYS A 154 -17.37 -23.99 -2.59
CA LYS A 154 -17.53 -25.21 -3.41
C LYS A 154 -16.29 -25.44 -4.27
N LYS A 155 -15.99 -26.74 -4.43
CA LYS A 155 -14.82 -27.36 -5.05
C LYS A 155 -14.39 -26.80 -6.41
N ILE A 156 -13.07 -26.87 -6.60
CA ILE A 156 -12.29 -26.49 -7.78
C ILE A 156 -12.48 -27.51 -8.90
N GLU A 157 -12.71 -27.02 -10.12
CA GLU A 157 -12.31 -27.68 -11.36
C GLU A 157 -11.43 -26.71 -12.18
N LYS A 158 -10.38 -27.25 -12.78
CA LYS A 158 -9.40 -26.63 -13.72
C LYS A 158 -9.53 -27.40 -15.04
N PRO A 159 -8.93 -26.94 -16.15
CA PRO A 159 -8.79 -25.57 -16.67
C PRO A 159 -9.20 -25.52 -18.17
N GLU A 160 -9.26 -24.33 -18.77
CA GLU A 160 -8.89 -24.24 -20.20
C GLU A 160 -8.23 -22.91 -20.53
N ASN A 161 -7.30 -23.03 -21.48
CA ASN A 161 -6.16 -22.18 -21.77
C ASN A 161 -6.52 -21.22 -22.90
N THR A 162 -6.20 -19.94 -22.79
CA THR A 162 -5.99 -19.09 -23.96
C THR A 162 -5.02 -17.97 -23.60
N GLU A 163 -3.79 -18.15 -24.06
CA GLU A 163 -2.71 -17.17 -24.09
C GLU A 163 -3.00 -16.06 -25.10
N THR A 164 -2.14 -15.03 -25.05
CA THR A 164 -1.88 -13.90 -25.96
C THR A 164 -2.45 -12.54 -25.54
N ILE A 165 -1.71 -11.43 -25.49
CA ILE A 165 -0.28 -11.09 -25.67
C ILE A 165 0.01 -9.91 -24.71
N GLU A 166 1.15 -9.94 -24.02
CA GLU A 166 1.73 -8.83 -23.26
C GLU A 166 2.55 -7.94 -24.20
N GLU A 167 2.32 -6.62 -24.19
CA GLU A 167 3.33 -5.66 -24.64
C GLU A 167 4.11 -5.19 -23.40
N THR A 168 5.24 -5.84 -23.17
CA THR A 168 6.29 -5.43 -22.25
C THR A 168 7.07 -4.27 -22.89
N GLN A 169 7.16 -3.12 -22.23
CA GLN A 169 8.32 -2.25 -22.44
C GLN A 169 9.45 -2.84 -21.61
N ASP A 170 10.34 -3.58 -22.29
CA ASP A 170 11.62 -4.01 -21.74
C ASP A 170 12.50 -2.78 -21.54
N THR A 171 12.73 -2.37 -20.29
CA THR A 171 13.87 -1.53 -19.96
C THR A 171 15.12 -2.40 -20.02
N GLU A 172 15.95 -2.21 -21.04
CA GLU A 172 17.25 -2.88 -21.16
C GLU A 172 18.13 -2.52 -19.94
N ILE A 173 18.35 -3.51 -19.07
CA ILE A 173 19.27 -3.39 -17.95
C ILE A 173 20.69 -3.40 -18.52
N GLU A 174 21.47 -2.34 -18.28
CA GLU A 174 22.89 -2.32 -18.64
C GLU A 174 23.62 -3.50 -17.98
N LYS A 175 24.37 -4.25 -18.78
CA LYS A 175 25.08 -5.46 -18.35
C LYS A 175 26.59 -5.28 -18.44
N ASP A 176 27.30 -5.94 -17.53
CA ASP A 176 28.75 -6.10 -17.59
C ASP A 176 29.18 -7.12 -18.67
N SER A 177 30.49 -7.34 -18.78
CA SER A 177 31.09 -8.27 -19.74
C SER A 177 30.64 -9.72 -19.56
N ASP A 178 30.18 -10.09 -18.36
CA ASP A 178 29.72 -11.44 -18.01
C ASP A 178 28.19 -11.58 -18.15
N GLY A 179 27.50 -10.53 -18.62
CA GLY A 179 26.06 -10.50 -18.84
C GLY A 179 25.23 -10.25 -17.58
N ASN A 180 25.86 -9.91 -16.45
CA ASN A 180 25.17 -9.55 -15.22
C ASN A 180 24.83 -8.05 -15.23
N PRO A 181 23.79 -7.60 -14.49
CA PRO A 181 23.55 -6.18 -14.31
C PRO A 181 24.79 -5.45 -13.77
N VAL A 182 25.07 -4.23 -14.24
CA VAL A 182 26.27 -3.45 -13.82
C VAL A 182 26.40 -3.30 -12.29
N TRP A 183 25.27 -3.25 -11.59
CA TRP A 183 25.21 -3.13 -10.13
C TRP A 183 25.27 -4.47 -9.38
N TRP A 184 25.41 -5.61 -10.07
CA TRP A 184 25.26 -6.96 -9.50
C TRP A 184 26.18 -7.22 -8.31
N ASP A 185 27.44 -6.79 -8.39
CA ASP A 185 28.45 -6.93 -7.33
C ASP A 185 28.54 -5.73 -6.39
N ASP A 186 27.86 -4.61 -6.70
CA ASP A 186 27.87 -3.42 -5.87
C ASP A 186 26.84 -3.51 -4.73
N LEU A 187 27.17 -4.31 -3.72
CA LEU A 187 26.29 -4.66 -2.60
C LEU A 187 26.50 -3.78 -1.35
N GLY A 188 27.22 -2.66 -1.49
CA GLY A 188 27.56 -1.76 -0.38
C GLY A 188 28.50 -2.39 0.66
N ILE A 189 29.25 -3.43 0.28
CA ILE A 189 30.25 -4.08 1.14
C ILE A 189 31.34 -3.07 1.48
N GLY A 190 31.65 -2.92 2.76
CA GLY A 190 32.65 -1.97 3.25
C GLY A 190 32.14 -0.54 3.45
N VAL A 191 30.96 -0.20 2.90
CA VAL A 191 30.26 1.08 3.16
C VAL A 191 29.37 0.96 4.39
N TYR A 192 28.61 -0.15 4.50
CA TYR A 192 27.74 -0.43 5.63
C TYR A 192 27.91 -1.87 6.13
N THR A 193 27.47 -2.13 7.36
CA THR A 193 27.46 -3.49 7.93
C THR A 193 26.36 -4.34 7.32
N ASP A 194 26.52 -5.66 7.35
CA ASP A 194 25.50 -6.58 6.81
C ASP A 194 24.13 -6.40 7.46
N LYS A 195 24.12 -6.15 8.77
CA LYS A 195 22.90 -5.93 9.54
C LYS A 195 22.16 -4.65 9.11
N GLN A 196 22.89 -3.60 8.71
CA GLN A 196 22.30 -2.34 8.24
C GLN A 196 21.68 -2.47 6.84
N LEU A 197 22.07 -3.49 6.07
CA LEU A 197 21.59 -3.72 4.71
C LEU A 197 20.72 -4.97 4.60
N ASP A 198 20.41 -5.63 5.71
CA ASP A 198 19.62 -6.86 5.74
C ASP A 198 18.20 -6.59 5.18
N PRO A 199 17.81 -7.22 4.06
CA PRO A 199 16.50 -6.97 3.45
C PRO A 199 15.32 -7.33 4.34
N GLU A 200 15.49 -8.24 5.30
CA GLU A 200 14.43 -8.66 6.22
C GLU A 200 14.23 -7.67 7.38
N ILE A 201 15.19 -6.76 7.59
CA ILE A 201 15.19 -5.80 8.71
C ILE A 201 15.06 -4.36 8.20
N LEU A 202 15.74 -4.01 7.10
CA LEU A 202 15.74 -2.63 6.60
C LEU A 202 14.37 -2.26 6.03
N MET A 203 13.84 -1.13 6.49
CA MET A 203 12.55 -0.61 6.05
C MET A 203 12.66 0.18 4.75
N VAL A 204 11.58 0.19 3.95
CA VAL A 204 11.45 1.03 2.76
C VAL A 204 11.37 2.51 3.18
N THR A 205 12.33 3.30 2.72
CA THR A 205 12.51 4.73 2.99
C THR A 205 12.10 5.62 1.80
N GLU A 206 12.02 5.08 0.59
CA GLU A 206 11.57 5.80 -0.62
C GLU A 206 10.62 4.98 -1.52
N GLY A 207 9.78 5.68 -2.26
CA GLY A 207 8.83 5.10 -3.22
C GLY A 207 7.44 4.78 -2.65
N PRO A 208 6.62 4.00 -3.38
CA PRO A 208 5.20 3.75 -3.06
C PRO A 208 4.94 3.11 -1.69
N CYS A 209 5.92 2.36 -1.16
CA CYS A 209 5.81 1.69 0.16
C CYS A 209 6.46 2.46 1.32
N LYS A 210 6.94 3.68 1.08
CA LYS A 210 7.55 4.53 2.11
C LYS A 210 6.59 4.76 3.27
N GLY A 211 7.07 4.54 4.49
CA GLY A 211 6.33 4.81 5.73
C GLY A 211 5.21 3.81 6.03
N LYS A 212 5.07 2.75 5.25
CA LYS A 212 4.04 1.72 5.45
C LYS A 212 4.49 0.58 6.36
N GLY A 213 5.71 0.62 6.87
CA GLY A 213 6.25 -0.48 7.66
C GLY A 213 6.54 -1.72 6.80
N TRP A 214 6.94 -1.53 5.54
CA TRP A 214 7.44 -2.61 4.70
C TRP A 214 8.96 -2.71 4.83
N ASN A 215 9.49 -3.92 4.92
CA ASN A 215 10.92 -4.17 4.73
C ASN A 215 11.27 -4.41 3.25
N ILE A 216 12.57 -4.38 2.92
CA ILE A 216 13.03 -4.57 1.54
C ILE A 216 12.70 -5.97 1.00
N LYS A 217 12.65 -7.00 1.86
CA LYS A 217 12.26 -8.36 1.46
C LYS A 217 10.80 -8.39 0.98
N GLN A 218 9.89 -7.73 1.68
CA GLN A 218 8.50 -7.60 1.28
C GLN A 218 8.38 -6.80 -0.02
N LEU A 219 9.19 -5.74 -0.19
CA LEU A 219 9.26 -5.00 -1.45
C LEU A 219 9.70 -5.91 -2.61
N TYR A 220 10.73 -6.73 -2.42
CA TYR A 220 11.20 -7.71 -3.39
C TYR A 220 10.14 -8.79 -3.70
N ASP A 221 9.43 -9.28 -2.68
CA ASP A 221 8.46 -10.35 -2.84
C ASP A 221 7.23 -9.91 -3.62
N TYR A 222 6.68 -8.75 -3.25
CA TYR A 222 5.34 -8.32 -3.68
C TYR A 222 5.37 -7.19 -4.71
N MET A 223 6.48 -6.45 -4.81
CA MET A 223 6.67 -5.37 -5.79
C MET A 223 8.07 -5.42 -6.40
N TYR A 224 8.41 -6.59 -6.96
CA TYR A 224 9.73 -6.87 -7.53
C TYR A 224 10.23 -5.76 -8.46
N LYS A 225 9.39 -5.24 -9.36
CA LYS A 225 9.75 -4.15 -10.28
C LYS A 225 10.20 -2.87 -9.55
N SER A 226 9.58 -2.54 -8.41
CA SER A 226 10.01 -1.41 -7.59
C SER A 226 11.35 -1.68 -6.89
N CYS A 227 11.57 -2.89 -6.39
CA CYS A 227 12.85 -3.30 -5.81
C CYS A 227 13.98 -3.23 -6.86
N LEU A 228 13.72 -3.76 -8.07
CA LEU A 228 14.64 -3.73 -9.20
C LEU A 228 14.98 -2.28 -9.62
N TYR A 229 13.98 -1.41 -9.73
CA TYR A 229 14.18 0.01 -10.03
C TYR A 229 15.13 0.70 -9.05
N PHE A 230 15.06 0.37 -7.75
CA PHE A 230 16.01 0.91 -6.78
C PHE A 230 17.39 0.28 -6.92
N ALA A 231 17.47 -1.03 -7.14
CA ALA A 231 18.73 -1.73 -7.32
C ALA A 231 19.54 -1.17 -8.51
N GLU A 232 18.86 -0.74 -9.57
CA GLU A 232 19.45 -0.16 -10.79
C GLU A 232 20.06 1.24 -10.61
N ARG A 233 19.91 1.86 -9.43
CA ARG A 233 20.45 3.21 -9.20
C ARG A 233 21.95 3.17 -8.97
N ILE A 234 22.73 3.68 -9.93
CA ILE A 234 24.20 3.68 -9.88
C ILE A 234 24.82 4.95 -9.27
N ALA A 235 24.18 6.11 -9.38
CA ALA A 235 24.71 7.37 -8.85
C ALA A 235 24.23 7.61 -7.42
N LEU A 236 25.03 7.20 -6.43
CA LEU A 236 24.65 7.23 -5.00
C LEU A 236 25.38 8.30 -4.17
N ASP A 237 26.44 8.93 -4.70
CA ASP A 237 27.32 9.80 -3.91
C ASP A 237 26.62 11.02 -3.29
N SER A 238 25.57 11.52 -3.94
CA SER A 238 24.76 12.66 -3.47
C SER A 238 23.45 12.25 -2.79
N ALA A 239 23.17 10.95 -2.71
CA ALA A 239 21.96 10.43 -2.09
C ALA A 239 22.03 10.47 -0.56
N SER A 240 20.87 10.57 0.08
CA SER A 240 20.77 10.39 1.53
C SER A 240 21.21 8.99 1.95
N GLU A 241 21.77 8.86 3.16
CA GLU A 241 22.22 7.58 3.70
C GLU A 241 21.11 6.52 3.69
N ASP A 242 19.88 6.92 4.02
CA ASP A 242 18.70 6.06 4.03
C ASP A 242 18.34 5.54 2.62
N PHE A 243 18.50 6.38 1.58
CA PHE A 243 18.27 5.96 0.21
C PHE A 243 19.38 5.03 -0.29
N GLN A 244 20.64 5.33 0.03
CA GLN A 244 21.77 4.46 -0.31
C GLN A 244 21.59 3.06 0.29
N LYS A 245 21.23 2.97 1.58
CA LYS A 245 20.93 1.70 2.24
C LYS A 245 19.79 0.94 1.55
N GLN A 246 18.71 1.62 1.18
CA GLN A 246 17.60 0.99 0.44
C GLN A 246 18.08 0.42 -0.90
N VAL A 247 18.87 1.16 -1.67
CA VAL A 247 19.44 0.69 -2.95
C VAL A 247 20.31 -0.54 -2.74
N TYR A 248 21.31 -0.48 -1.85
CA TYR A 248 22.19 -1.62 -1.59
C TYR A 248 21.44 -2.84 -1.04
N SER A 249 20.45 -2.62 -0.19
CA SER A 249 19.61 -3.71 0.33
C SER A 249 18.75 -4.33 -0.76
N CYS A 250 18.22 -3.55 -1.73
CA CYS A 250 17.51 -4.08 -2.89
C CYS A 250 18.44 -4.95 -3.75
N ARG A 251 19.67 -4.50 -4.03
CA ARG A 251 20.67 -5.29 -4.77
C ARG A 251 20.99 -6.59 -4.04
N ARG A 252 21.18 -6.54 -2.72
CA ARG A 252 21.39 -7.72 -1.87
C ARG A 252 20.21 -8.68 -1.91
N ALA A 253 18.98 -8.17 -1.85
CA ALA A 253 17.78 -8.99 -1.97
C ALA A 253 17.75 -9.72 -3.33
N ILE A 254 17.97 -9.00 -4.43
CA ILE A 254 17.96 -9.59 -5.77
C ILE A 254 19.09 -10.62 -5.94
N ARG A 255 20.30 -10.33 -5.43
CA ARG A 255 21.40 -11.31 -5.48
C ARG A 255 21.13 -12.55 -4.63
N LYS A 256 20.53 -12.38 -3.45
CA LYS A 256 20.24 -13.48 -2.52
C LYS A 256 19.07 -14.36 -2.99
N TYR A 257 18.03 -13.76 -3.57
CA TYR A 257 16.78 -14.44 -3.90
C TYR A 257 16.54 -14.66 -5.40
N GLY A 258 17.35 -14.05 -6.26
CA GLY A 258 17.29 -14.18 -7.72
C GLY A 258 16.50 -13.06 -8.41
N MET A 259 16.76 -12.89 -9.70
CA MET A 259 15.91 -12.09 -10.60
C MET A 259 14.63 -12.86 -10.95
N LYS A 260 13.51 -12.16 -11.15
CA LYS A 260 12.19 -12.75 -11.43
C LYS A 260 11.70 -12.40 -12.82
#